data_AF-A0A9P8PMJ2-F1
#
_entry.id   AF-A0A9P8PMJ2-F1
#
_cell.length_a   1.000
_cell.length_b   1.000
_cell.length_c   1.000
_cell.angle_alpha   90.00
_cell.angle_beta   90.00
_cell.angle_gamma   90.00
#
_symmetry.space_group_name_H-M   'P 1'
#
loop_
_entity.id
_entity.type
_entity.pdbx_description
1 polymer ?
#
loop_
_entity_poly.entity_id
_entity_poly.type
_entity_poly.pdbx_seq_one_letter_code
_entity_poly.pdbx_strand_id
1 'polypeptide(L)'
;MTTLFKSAKVKLDTLISFEELILKNNPSICLYRRFYRLTKFIKSKQRRKIFIYLIRQRFNQDYNERCEKVIQCSRSYTKDDILHKSVNTLNYLNKALSYTDKSSKSLLMNLLDVEISKKKYFKSELRKDILIKEKFEKFDIHDISKQKDSKALSLTSYRDFERTLMMLNESSNLCL
;
A
#
# COMPACT_ATOMS: atom_id res chain seq x y z
N MET A 1 14.42 28.99 -16.72
CA MET A 1 13.78 27.83 -17.38
C MET A 1 14.59 26.53 -17.18
N THR A 2 14.71 26.00 -15.95
CA THR A 2 15.61 24.85 -15.67
C THR A 2 15.00 23.74 -14.79
N THR A 3 13.75 23.91 -14.33
CA THR A 3 13.10 22.95 -13.41
C THR A 3 12.39 21.79 -14.11
N LEU A 4 11.99 21.94 -15.38
CA LEU A 4 11.25 20.92 -16.14
C LEU A 4 12.13 19.69 -16.48
N PHE A 5 13.36 19.92 -16.94
CA PHE A 5 14.27 18.84 -17.39
C PHE A 5 14.76 17.93 -16.25
N LYS A 6 15.02 18.47 -15.06
CA LYS A 6 15.38 17.65 -13.88
C LYS A 6 14.23 16.74 -13.46
N SER A 7 12.97 17.16 -13.60
CA SER A 7 11.82 16.33 -13.22
C SER A 7 11.56 15.18 -14.21
N ALA A 8 11.82 15.39 -15.50
CA ALA A 8 11.60 14.40 -16.56
C ALA A 8 12.68 13.29 -16.54
N LYS A 9 13.95 13.65 -16.41
CA LYS A 9 15.06 12.67 -16.34
C LYS A 9 14.91 11.72 -15.15
N VAL A 10 14.51 12.26 -14.01
CA VAL A 10 14.31 11.52 -12.76
C VAL A 10 13.07 10.61 -12.79
N LYS A 11 12.13 10.80 -13.75
CA LYS A 11 10.96 9.95 -14.03
C LYS A 11 11.33 8.77 -14.96
N LEU A 12 12.28 8.95 -15.88
CA LEU A 12 12.77 7.87 -16.74
C LEU A 12 13.59 6.84 -15.94
N ASP A 13 14.41 7.32 -14.97
CA ASP A 13 15.23 6.47 -14.11
C ASP A 13 14.45 5.57 -13.12
N THR A 14 13.12 5.70 -13.07
CA THR A 14 12.24 4.87 -12.23
C THR A 14 11.45 3.84 -13.02
N LEU A 15 11.40 3.92 -14.35
CA LEU A 15 10.80 2.90 -15.22
C LEU A 15 11.76 1.74 -15.44
N ILE A 16 11.23 0.52 -15.40
CA ILE A 16 11.95 -0.71 -15.71
C ILE A 16 10.94 -1.73 -16.23
N SER A 17 11.30 -2.47 -17.26
CA SER A 17 10.48 -3.60 -17.71
C SER A 17 10.74 -4.83 -16.83
N PHE A 18 9.88 -5.85 -16.93
CA PHE A 18 10.11 -7.09 -16.20
C PHE A 18 11.36 -7.82 -16.73
N GLU A 19 11.53 -7.84 -18.05
CA GLU A 19 12.67 -8.44 -18.76
C GLU A 19 14.00 -7.77 -18.36
N GLU A 20 14.02 -6.45 -18.21
CA GLU A 20 15.19 -5.72 -17.73
C GLU A 20 15.50 -5.99 -16.25
N LEU A 21 14.46 -6.29 -15.47
CA LEU A 21 14.57 -6.49 -14.03
C LEU A 21 15.15 -7.87 -13.70
N ILE A 22 14.72 -8.93 -14.39
CA ILE A 22 15.19 -10.30 -14.15
C ILE A 22 16.69 -10.47 -14.43
N LEU A 23 17.25 -9.64 -15.30
CA LEU A 23 18.69 -9.61 -15.60
C LEU A 23 19.54 -8.97 -14.49
N LYS A 24 18.95 -8.51 -13.39
CA LYS A 24 19.68 -7.91 -12.27
C LYS A 24 20.02 -8.95 -11.22
N ASN A 25 21.23 -8.88 -10.66
CA ASN A 25 21.69 -9.76 -9.57
C ASN A 25 20.78 -9.78 -8.34
N ASN A 26 19.98 -8.72 -8.10
CA ASN A 26 18.98 -8.70 -7.04
C ASN A 26 17.75 -7.87 -7.46
N PRO A 27 16.77 -8.50 -8.14
CA PRO A 27 15.57 -7.85 -8.66
C PRO A 27 14.77 -7.09 -7.59
N SER A 28 14.57 -7.71 -6.42
CA SER A 28 13.79 -7.14 -5.32
C SER A 28 14.43 -5.87 -4.75
N ILE A 29 15.75 -5.85 -4.54
CA ILE A 29 16.47 -4.65 -4.09
C ILE A 29 16.40 -3.54 -5.14
N CYS A 30 16.50 -3.89 -6.43
CA CYS A 30 16.40 -2.94 -7.53
C CYS A 30 15.01 -2.27 -7.54
N LEU A 31 13.94 -3.05 -7.41
CA LEU A 31 12.57 -2.54 -7.28
C LEU A 31 12.41 -1.66 -6.05
N TYR A 32 12.85 -2.11 -4.87
CA TYR A 32 12.76 -1.33 -3.63
C TYR A 32 13.39 0.06 -3.79
N ARG A 33 14.60 0.14 -4.36
CA ARG A 33 15.29 1.41 -4.62
C ARG A 33 14.48 2.30 -5.57
N ARG A 34 13.85 1.74 -6.60
CA ARG A 34 13.01 2.50 -7.55
C ARG A 34 11.73 3.02 -6.91
N PHE A 35 11.03 2.21 -6.11
CA PHE A 35 9.91 2.69 -5.28
C PHE A 35 10.34 3.81 -4.34
N TYR A 36 11.48 3.64 -3.66
CA TYR A 36 11.99 4.65 -2.74
C TYR A 36 12.31 5.97 -3.46
N ARG A 37 12.81 5.94 -4.70
CA ARG A 37 13.03 7.15 -5.51
C ARG A 37 11.73 7.91 -5.79
N LEU A 38 10.56 7.27 -5.82
CA LEU A 38 9.27 7.95 -6.05
C LEU A 38 8.87 8.90 -4.92
N THR A 39 9.43 8.71 -3.72
CA THR A 39 9.16 9.55 -2.53
C THR A 39 9.40 11.04 -2.77
N LYS A 40 10.34 11.39 -3.66
CA LYS A 40 10.67 12.78 -4.04
C LYS A 40 9.49 13.51 -4.68
N PHE A 41 8.54 12.80 -5.29
CA PHE A 41 7.37 13.39 -5.93
C PHE A 41 6.21 13.66 -4.96
N ILE A 42 6.31 13.16 -3.72
CA ILE A 42 5.32 13.40 -2.67
C ILE A 42 5.72 14.67 -1.91
N LYS A 43 4.94 15.74 -2.10
CA LYS A 43 5.23 17.07 -1.51
C LYS A 43 5.05 17.10 0.01
N SER A 44 3.97 16.50 0.54
CA SER A 44 3.70 16.50 1.99
C SER A 44 4.69 15.60 2.75
N LYS A 45 5.38 16.17 3.75
CA LYS A 45 6.33 15.46 4.62
C LYS A 45 5.67 14.28 5.34
N GLN A 46 4.43 14.46 5.80
CA GLN A 46 3.68 13.40 6.49
C GLN A 46 3.33 12.26 5.54
N ARG A 47 2.75 12.56 4.37
CA ARG A 47 2.43 11.55 3.34
C ARG A 47 3.69 10.83 2.86
N ARG A 48 4.82 11.53 2.72
CA ARG A 48 6.11 10.92 2.36
C ARG A 48 6.57 9.90 3.39
N LYS A 49 6.48 10.20 4.69
CA LYS A 49 6.83 9.25 5.77
C LYS A 49 5.95 8.00 5.71
N ILE A 50 4.66 8.16 5.46
CA ILE A 50 3.72 7.04 5.32
C ILE A 50 4.03 6.21 4.09
N PHE A 51 4.25 6.85 2.94
CA PHE A 51 4.61 6.16 1.71
C PHE A 51 5.90 5.33 1.86
N ILE A 52 6.95 5.89 2.49
CA ILE A 52 8.18 5.13 2.80
C ILE A 52 7.89 3.93 3.71
N TYR A 53 7.06 4.12 4.74
CA TYR A 53 6.66 3.06 5.65
C TYR A 53 5.94 1.93 4.89
N LEU A 54 4.98 2.26 4.02
CA LEU A 54 4.25 1.28 3.20
C LEU A 54 5.18 0.52 2.26
N ILE A 55 6.11 1.20 1.58
CA ILE A 55 7.11 0.52 0.74
C ILE A 55 7.90 -0.49 1.59
N ARG A 56 8.41 -0.09 2.74
CA ARG A 56 9.17 -1.01 3.61
C ARG A 56 8.34 -2.21 4.05
N GLN A 57 7.10 -2.00 4.47
CA GLN A 57 6.21 -3.10 4.86
C GLN A 57 6.02 -4.09 3.72
N ARG A 58 5.79 -3.61 2.49
CA ARG A 58 5.57 -4.49 1.33
C ARG A 58 6.76 -5.33 0.91
N PHE A 59 7.98 -4.83 1.09
CA PHE A 59 9.19 -5.58 0.78
C PHE A 59 9.65 -6.46 1.94
N ASN A 60 9.14 -6.23 3.15
CA ASN A 60 9.46 -7.04 4.34
C ASN A 60 8.45 -8.18 4.58
N GLN A 61 7.18 -7.98 4.20
CA GLN A 61 6.12 -8.96 4.39
C GLN A 61 5.84 -9.71 3.08
N ASP A 62 5.71 -11.03 3.16
CA ASP A 62 5.37 -11.87 2.02
C ASP A 62 4.01 -11.49 1.39
N TYR A 63 3.94 -11.54 0.06
CA TYR A 63 2.73 -11.15 -0.68
C TYR A 63 1.58 -12.13 -0.45
N ASN A 64 1.85 -13.42 -0.52
CA ASN A 64 0.83 -14.46 -0.37
C ASN A 64 0.25 -14.40 1.04
N GLU A 65 1.10 -14.21 2.06
CA GLU A 65 0.63 -13.99 3.44
C GLU A 65 -0.29 -12.77 3.57
N ARG A 66 -0.01 -11.68 2.86
CA ARG A 66 -0.88 -10.49 2.87
C ARG A 66 -2.22 -10.78 2.21
N CYS A 67 -2.22 -11.46 1.07
CA CYS A 67 -3.45 -11.82 0.36
C CYS A 67 -4.32 -12.76 1.19
N GLU A 68 -3.73 -13.78 1.80
CA GLU A 68 -4.45 -14.70 2.68
C GLU A 68 -5.05 -13.96 3.88
N LYS A 69 -4.29 -13.06 4.54
CA LYS A 69 -4.78 -12.29 5.68
C LYS A 69 -5.93 -11.34 5.35
N VAL A 70 -5.91 -10.71 4.17
CA VAL A 70 -6.86 -9.63 3.81
C VAL A 70 -8.09 -10.17 3.09
N ILE A 71 -7.89 -10.95 2.02
CA ILE A 71 -8.97 -11.45 1.16
C ILE A 71 -9.24 -12.94 1.34
N GLN A 72 -8.48 -13.65 2.19
CA GLN A 72 -8.67 -15.08 2.49
C GLN A 72 -8.66 -15.96 1.22
N CYS A 73 -7.80 -15.59 0.25
CA CYS A 73 -7.64 -16.32 -0.99
C CYS A 73 -6.52 -17.35 -0.84
N SER A 74 -6.77 -18.61 -1.21
CA SER A 74 -5.80 -19.72 -1.19
C SER A 74 -4.81 -19.71 -2.35
N ARG A 75 -4.87 -18.70 -3.23
CA ARG A 75 -3.99 -18.60 -4.40
C ARG A 75 -2.57 -18.23 -3.96
N SER A 76 -1.64 -19.13 -4.24
CA SER A 76 -0.21 -18.89 -4.05
C SER A 76 0.42 -18.39 -5.34
N TYR A 77 1.04 -17.22 -5.29
CA TYR A 77 1.79 -16.63 -6.40
C TYR A 77 3.26 -17.04 -6.33
N THR A 78 3.85 -17.29 -7.51
CA THR A 78 5.28 -17.54 -7.63
C THR A 78 6.08 -16.25 -7.42
N LYS A 79 7.40 -16.37 -7.23
CA LYS A 79 8.29 -15.20 -7.11
C LYS A 79 8.24 -14.32 -8.36
N ASP A 80 8.16 -14.92 -9.54
CA ASP A 80 8.10 -14.18 -10.81
C ASP A 80 6.78 -13.45 -10.98
N ASP A 81 5.66 -14.05 -10.57
CA ASP A 81 4.35 -13.39 -10.55
C ASP A 81 4.37 -12.14 -9.66
N ILE A 82 4.95 -12.27 -8.46
CA ILE A 82 5.05 -11.17 -7.50
C ILE A 82 5.95 -10.06 -8.05
N LEU A 83 7.07 -10.41 -8.68
CA LEU A 83 7.97 -9.45 -9.33
C LEU A 83 7.26 -8.73 -10.48
N HIS A 84 6.53 -9.45 -11.33
CA HIS A 84 5.75 -8.88 -12.42
C HIS A 84 4.67 -7.91 -11.91
N LYS A 85 3.87 -8.33 -10.90
CA LYS A 85 2.89 -7.45 -10.22
C LYS A 85 3.55 -6.22 -9.59
N SER A 86 4.77 -6.38 -9.05
CA SER A 86 5.52 -5.27 -8.46
C SER A 86 6.02 -4.27 -9.51
N VAL A 87 6.44 -4.73 -10.69
CA VAL A 87 6.77 -3.86 -11.83
C VAL A 87 5.54 -3.10 -12.30
N ASN A 88 4.39 -3.76 -12.45
CA ASN A 88 3.13 -3.11 -12.79
C ASN A 88 2.75 -2.03 -11.78
N THR A 89 2.94 -2.31 -10.49
CA THR A 89 2.70 -1.37 -9.40
C THR A 89 3.62 -0.16 -9.47
N LEU A 90 4.91 -0.38 -9.75
CA LEU A 90 5.87 0.70 -9.93
C LEU A 90 5.46 1.60 -11.11
N ASN A 91 5.03 1.00 -12.23
CA ASN A 91 4.57 1.74 -13.41
C ASN A 91 3.28 2.53 -13.12
N TYR A 92 2.33 1.92 -12.42
CA TYR A 92 1.11 2.59 -11.96
C TYR A 92 1.43 3.81 -11.07
N LEU A 93 2.32 3.65 -10.08
CA LEU A 93 2.71 4.75 -9.21
C LEU A 93 3.50 5.84 -9.94
N ASN A 94 4.34 5.48 -10.91
CA ASN A 94 4.99 6.44 -11.79
C ASN A 94 3.96 7.29 -12.53
N LYS A 95 2.90 6.69 -13.09
CA LYS A 95 1.79 7.42 -13.73
C LYS A 95 1.06 8.34 -12.74
N ALA A 96 0.67 7.80 -11.58
CA ALA A 96 -0.01 8.56 -10.52
C ALA A 96 0.78 9.81 -10.06
N LEU A 97 2.09 9.67 -9.90
CA LEU A 97 2.96 10.74 -9.41
C LEU A 97 3.51 11.66 -10.51
N SER A 98 3.37 11.28 -11.78
CA SER A 98 3.80 12.07 -12.93
C SER A 98 2.74 13.04 -13.47
N TYR A 99 1.55 13.09 -12.84
CA TYR A 99 0.42 13.98 -13.14
C TYR A 99 -0.26 13.73 -14.49
N THR A 100 0.03 12.61 -15.15
CA THR A 100 -0.63 12.21 -16.41
C THR A 100 -2.01 11.60 -16.15
N ASP A 101 -2.20 10.93 -15.02
CA ASP A 101 -3.46 10.30 -14.65
C ASP A 101 -3.99 10.82 -13.30
N LYS A 102 -5.09 11.59 -13.36
CA LYS A 102 -5.76 12.16 -12.20
C LYS A 102 -6.41 11.08 -11.32
N SER A 103 -6.92 10.01 -11.93
CA SER A 103 -7.62 8.94 -11.21
C SER A 103 -6.65 8.16 -10.32
N SER A 104 -5.55 7.66 -10.91
CA SER A 104 -4.50 6.96 -10.18
C SER A 104 -3.88 7.82 -9.08
N LYS A 105 -3.72 9.12 -9.34
CA LYS A 105 -3.23 10.07 -8.34
C LYS A 105 -4.20 10.22 -7.17
N SER A 106 -5.50 10.35 -7.44
CA SER A 106 -6.53 10.45 -6.40
C SER A 106 -6.54 9.20 -5.53
N LEU A 107 -6.51 8.02 -6.14
CA LEU A 107 -6.48 6.75 -5.42
C LEU A 107 -5.25 6.63 -4.50
N LEU A 108 -4.07 6.99 -5.00
CA LEU A 108 -2.85 7.01 -4.20
C LEU A 108 -2.94 7.98 -3.01
N MET A 109 -3.46 9.19 -3.23
CA MET A 109 -3.57 10.17 -2.15
C MET A 109 -4.60 9.74 -1.10
N ASN A 110 -5.73 9.18 -1.52
CA ASN A 110 -6.75 8.63 -0.62
C ASN A 110 -6.16 7.51 0.24
N LEU A 111 -5.40 6.58 -0.36
CA LEU A 111 -4.70 5.53 0.36
C LEU A 111 -3.75 6.10 1.42
N LEU A 112 -2.96 7.12 1.08
CA LEU A 112 -2.06 7.76 2.05
C LEU A 112 -2.82 8.46 3.18
N ASP A 113 -3.97 9.08 2.89
CA ASP A 113 -4.79 9.76 3.89
C ASP A 113 -5.51 8.77 4.82
N VAL A 114 -5.97 7.63 4.30
CA VAL A 114 -6.49 6.51 5.11
C VAL A 114 -5.42 6.00 6.06
N GLU A 115 -4.20 5.75 5.57
CA GLU A 115 -3.08 5.27 6.39
C GLU A 115 -2.63 6.27 7.46
N ILE A 116 -2.68 7.57 7.14
CA ILE A 116 -2.48 8.63 8.15
C ILE A 116 -3.55 8.55 9.24
N SER A 117 -4.80 8.33 8.84
CA SER A 117 -5.95 8.29 9.75
C SER A 117 -5.90 7.06 10.67
N LYS A 118 -5.53 5.88 10.14
CA LYS A 118 -5.26 4.68 10.94
C LYS A 118 -4.22 4.95 12.03
N LYS A 119 -3.08 5.57 11.69
CA LYS A 119 -2.04 5.87 12.70
C LYS A 119 -2.50 6.83 13.78
N LYS A 120 -3.38 7.79 13.47
CA LYS A 120 -3.97 8.68 14.49
C LYS A 120 -4.89 7.88 15.42
N TYR A 121 -5.70 7.00 14.85
CA TYR A 121 -6.60 6.11 15.60
C TYR A 121 -5.79 5.20 16.55
N PHE A 122 -4.85 4.41 16.03
CA PHE A 122 -4.04 3.49 16.85
C PHE A 122 -3.08 4.20 17.84
N LYS A 123 -2.56 5.39 17.53
CA LYS A 123 -1.77 6.17 18.50
C LYS A 123 -2.60 6.72 19.66
N SER A 124 -3.89 6.99 19.43
CA SER A 124 -4.79 7.40 20.51
C SER A 124 -5.15 6.24 21.45
N GLU A 125 -5.00 4.99 21.01
CA GLU A 125 -5.39 3.77 21.73
C GLU A 125 -4.22 2.98 22.37
N LEU A 126 -2.96 3.25 22.00
CA LEU A 126 -1.77 2.62 22.63
C LEU A 126 -1.61 2.94 24.14
N ARG A 127 -2.44 3.82 24.71
CA ARG A 127 -2.54 4.05 26.16
C ARG A 127 -3.65 3.23 26.85
N LYS A 128 -4.49 2.48 26.14
CA LYS A 128 -5.63 1.75 26.74
C LYS A 128 -5.77 0.27 26.37
N ASP A 129 -5.15 -0.21 25.28
CA ASP A 129 -5.57 -1.49 24.68
C ASP A 129 -4.63 -2.70 24.89
N ILE A 130 -3.65 -2.63 25.79
CA ILE A 130 -2.91 -3.84 26.20
C ILE A 130 -3.84 -4.85 26.90
N LEU A 131 -4.98 -4.39 27.46
CA LEU A 131 -5.98 -5.24 28.13
C LEU A 131 -7.06 -5.85 27.20
N ILE A 132 -7.18 -5.42 25.94
CA ILE A 132 -8.27 -5.88 25.06
C ILE A 132 -7.82 -7.00 24.11
N LYS A 133 -6.50 -7.19 23.93
CA LYS A 133 -5.94 -8.20 23.03
C LYS A 133 -6.39 -9.64 23.36
N GLU A 134 -6.69 -9.96 24.61
CA GLU A 134 -7.19 -11.28 25.03
C GLU A 134 -8.71 -11.48 24.83
N LYS A 135 -9.46 -10.41 24.53
CA LYS A 135 -10.93 -10.49 24.31
C LYS A 135 -11.34 -10.57 22.84
N PHE A 136 -10.40 -10.44 21.89
CA PHE A 136 -10.72 -10.37 20.45
C PHE A 136 -10.81 -11.71 19.73
N GLU A 137 -10.46 -12.84 20.36
CA GLU A 137 -10.63 -14.16 19.74
C GLU A 137 -12.08 -14.70 19.81
N LYS A 138 -13.01 -14.01 20.48
CA LYS A 138 -14.37 -14.54 20.72
C LYS A 138 -15.54 -13.71 20.19
N PHE A 139 -15.31 -12.63 19.46
CA PHE A 139 -16.41 -11.90 18.83
C PHE A 139 -16.64 -12.36 17.40
N ASP A 140 -17.11 -13.60 17.30
CA ASP A 140 -18.06 -13.95 16.25
C ASP A 140 -19.35 -13.15 16.46
N ILE A 141 -19.97 -12.85 15.33
CA ILE A 141 -21.12 -11.99 15.10
C ILE A 141 -22.24 -12.31 16.09
N HIS A 142 -22.59 -11.38 16.99
CA HIS A 142 -23.96 -11.11 17.46
C HIS A 142 -23.93 -10.06 18.57
N ASP A 143 -24.19 -8.79 18.22
CA ASP A 143 -25.23 -7.95 18.84
C ASP A 143 -25.00 -6.48 18.48
N ILE A 144 -25.84 -6.01 17.57
CA ILE A 144 -26.00 -4.62 17.19
C ILE A 144 -27.02 -4.03 18.16
N SER A 145 -26.56 -3.39 19.24
CA SER A 145 -27.42 -2.48 19.99
C SER A 145 -26.66 -1.31 20.61
N LYS A 146 -26.76 -0.18 19.90
CA LYS A 146 -26.98 1.18 20.39
C LYS A 146 -25.87 1.77 21.27
N GLN A 147 -25.19 2.75 20.69
CA GLN A 147 -24.19 3.69 21.27
C GLN A 147 -22.73 3.22 21.40
N LYS A 148 -22.38 1.98 21.04
CA LYS A 148 -20.97 1.55 20.83
C LYS A 148 -20.53 1.56 19.36
N ASP A 149 -21.43 1.93 18.45
CA ASP A 149 -21.33 1.50 17.06
C ASP A 149 -20.40 2.34 16.17
N SER A 150 -20.10 3.60 16.48
CA SER A 150 -19.27 4.43 15.57
C SER A 150 -17.84 3.91 15.41
N LYS A 151 -17.30 3.24 16.44
CA LYS A 151 -15.95 2.66 16.45
C LYS A 151 -15.90 1.30 15.79
N ALA A 152 -16.90 0.44 16.02
CA ALA A 152 -17.05 -0.81 15.29
C ALA A 152 -17.28 -0.52 13.79
N LEU A 153 -18.07 0.50 13.45
CA LEU A 153 -18.27 1.01 12.10
C LEU A 153 -16.98 1.56 11.47
N SER A 154 -16.13 2.26 12.22
CA SER A 154 -14.85 2.75 11.69
C SER A 154 -13.84 1.61 11.44
N LEU A 155 -13.76 0.63 12.34
CA LEU A 155 -12.88 -0.54 12.16
C LEU A 155 -13.36 -1.46 11.03
N THR A 156 -14.67 -1.69 10.92
CA THR A 156 -15.25 -2.43 9.79
C THR A 156 -15.00 -1.71 8.47
N SER A 157 -15.25 -0.39 8.40
CA SER A 157 -14.95 0.38 7.17
C SER A 157 -13.47 0.39 6.79
N TYR A 158 -12.53 0.38 7.75
CA TYR A 158 -11.11 0.21 7.43
C TYR A 158 -10.78 -1.17 6.88
N ARG A 159 -11.35 -2.24 7.46
CA ARG A 159 -11.20 -3.61 6.96
C ARG A 159 -11.80 -3.78 5.56
N ASP A 160 -12.97 -3.20 5.33
CA ASP A 160 -13.64 -3.24 4.02
C ASP A 160 -12.87 -2.44 2.98
N PHE A 161 -12.28 -1.30 3.36
CA PHE A 161 -11.37 -0.56 2.49
C PHE A 161 -10.13 -1.38 2.13
N GLU A 162 -9.48 -2.04 3.11
CA GLU A 162 -8.33 -2.91 2.85
C GLU A 162 -8.67 -4.08 1.94
N ARG A 163 -9.81 -4.74 2.18
CA ARG A 163 -10.34 -5.80 1.31
C ARG A 163 -10.59 -5.30 -0.11
N THR A 164 -11.31 -4.18 -0.25
CA THR A 164 -11.63 -3.59 -1.56
C THR A 164 -10.35 -3.21 -2.31
N LEU A 165 -9.39 -2.60 -1.62
CA LEU A 165 -8.10 -2.24 -2.21
C LEU A 165 -7.33 -3.48 -2.65
N MET A 166 -7.26 -4.52 -1.81
CA MET A 166 -6.57 -5.76 -2.17
C MET A 166 -7.25 -6.46 -3.34
N MET A 167 -8.59 -6.51 -3.39
CA MET A 167 -9.33 -7.04 -4.54
C MET A 167 -9.06 -6.24 -5.82
N LEU A 168 -9.01 -4.91 -5.73
CA LEU A 168 -8.64 -4.06 -6.87
C LEU A 168 -7.20 -4.33 -7.32
N ASN A 169 -6.28 -4.56 -6.38
CA ASN A 169 -4.89 -4.90 -6.70
C ASN A 169 -4.82 -6.23 -7.44
N GLU A 170 -5.56 -7.23 -6.96
CA GLU A 170 -5.66 -8.53 -7.61
C GLU A 170 -6.23 -8.41 -9.01
N SER A 171 -7.36 -7.71 -9.19
CA SER A 171 -8.00 -7.54 -10.50
C SER A 171 -7.14 -6.74 -11.48
N SER A 172 -6.31 -5.83 -10.96
CA SER A 172 -5.45 -4.95 -11.77
C SER A 172 -4.02 -5.49 -11.93
N ASN A 173 -3.73 -6.71 -11.46
CA ASN A 173 -2.38 -7.30 -11.45
C ASN A 173 -1.32 -6.39 -10.79
N LEU A 174 -1.69 -5.78 -9.67
CA LEU A 174 -0.83 -4.95 -8.82
C LEU A 174 -0.49 -5.68 -7.51
N CYS A 175 0.53 -5.18 -6.84
CA CYS A 175 1.02 -5.56 -5.53
C CYS A 175 1.00 -4.31 -4.63
N LEU A 176 -0.16 -3.63 -4.62
CA LEU A 176 -0.42 -2.46 -3.78
C LEU A 176 -0.69 -2.86 -2.30
#